data_AF-A0A6N4E4Z7-F1
#
_entry.id   AF-A0A6N4E4Z7-F1
#
_cell.length_a   1.000
_cell.length_b   1.000
_cell.length_c   1.000
_cell.angle_alpha   90.00
_cell.angle_beta   90.00
_cell.angle_gamma   90.00
#
_symmetry.space_group_name_H-M   'P 1'
#
loop_
_entity.id
_entity.type
_entity.pdbx_description
1 polymer ?
#
loop_
_entity_poly.entity_id
_entity_poly.type
_entity_poly.pdbx_seq_one_letter_code
_entity_poly.pdbx_strand_id
1 'polypeptide(L)'
;MGCGAAYPECIGEAAPGQLAELAGEYLALLDTCDGAARRVVDKMPGNFRHLGLIASLFPNARIVHCRRNPLDACLSIYFQNFNDSHAYACDLEDLGFFYREYQRLMAHWERVLPNPLLAFDYEATVAGTEAAARALIEFAGLEWEPDCLRFQETRRAVRTASIWQARQAIYTSSVERWRHYEAHLGPLIEALGGVD
;
A
#
# COMPACT_ATOMS: atom_id res chain seq x y z
N MET A 1 18.48 14.05 -9.78
CA MET A 1 19.75 13.50 -9.26
C MET A 1 20.80 13.71 -10.33
N GLY A 2 21.96 14.29 -9.99
CA GLY A 2 23.03 14.58 -10.96
C GLY A 2 23.85 13.34 -11.38
N CYS A 3 23.25 12.16 -11.39
CA CYS A 3 23.90 10.91 -11.80
C CYS A 3 23.65 10.62 -13.28
N GLY A 4 24.56 9.88 -13.91
CA GLY A 4 24.40 9.42 -15.30
C GLY A 4 23.46 8.23 -15.46
N ALA A 5 23.23 7.47 -14.37
CA ALA A 5 22.38 6.28 -14.38
C ALA A 5 20.89 6.59 -14.15
N ALA A 6 20.02 5.70 -14.64
CA ALA A 6 18.57 5.74 -14.41
C ALA A 6 18.21 5.22 -13.01
N TYR A 7 16.98 5.44 -12.58
CA TYR A 7 16.44 4.80 -11.38
C TYR A 7 16.14 3.32 -11.66
N PRO A 8 16.52 2.38 -10.78
CA PRO A 8 17.06 2.58 -9.42
C PRO A 8 18.60 2.67 -9.29
N GLU A 9 19.37 2.41 -10.35
CA GLU A 9 20.83 2.35 -10.33
C GLU A 9 21.48 3.64 -9.83
N CYS A 10 20.87 4.78 -10.13
CA CYS A 10 21.26 6.12 -9.67
C CYS A 10 21.44 6.24 -8.15
N ILE A 11 20.75 5.41 -7.36
CA ILE A 11 20.80 5.47 -5.90
C ILE A 11 22.17 5.01 -5.39
N GLY A 12 22.81 4.03 -6.03
CA GLY A 12 24.15 3.55 -5.67
C GLY A 12 25.25 4.57 -5.98
N GLU A 13 24.99 5.50 -6.90
CA GLU A 13 25.91 6.56 -7.31
C GLU A 13 25.65 7.90 -6.58
N ALA A 14 24.68 7.94 -5.67
CA ALA A 14 24.32 9.18 -4.98
C ALA A 14 25.52 9.74 -4.20
N ALA A 15 25.80 11.03 -4.37
CA ALA A 15 26.88 11.69 -3.66
C ALA A 15 26.62 11.67 -2.13
N PRO A 16 27.69 11.69 -1.30
CA PRO A 16 27.53 11.82 0.14
C PRO A 16 26.62 13.00 0.51
N GLY A 17 25.59 12.75 1.31
CA GLY A 17 24.62 13.77 1.74
C GLY A 17 23.45 14.01 0.78
N GLN A 18 23.50 13.56 -0.48
CA GLN A 18 22.42 13.80 -1.44
C GLN A 18 21.08 13.15 -1.02
N LEU A 19 21.13 11.95 -0.44
CA LEU A 19 19.93 11.31 0.10
C LEU A 19 19.37 12.06 1.32
N ALA A 20 20.23 12.65 2.15
CA ALA A 20 19.80 13.46 3.28
C ALA A 20 19.16 14.78 2.82
N GLU A 21 19.68 15.39 1.76
CA GLU A 21 19.09 16.58 1.13
C GLU A 21 17.70 16.27 0.56
N LEU A 22 17.56 15.19 -0.22
CA LEU A 22 16.26 14.73 -0.74
C LEU A 22 15.25 14.41 0.37
N ALA A 23 15.71 13.78 1.47
CA ALA A 23 14.87 13.54 2.63
C ALA A 23 14.42 14.86 3.27
N GLY A 24 15.32 15.85 3.39
CA GLY A 24 15.02 17.19 3.91
C GLY A 24 14.01 17.94 3.05
N GLU A 25 14.15 17.90 1.72
CA GLU A 25 13.19 18.50 0.78
C GLU A 25 11.80 17.89 0.91
N TYR A 26 11.71 16.56 1.01
CA TYR A 26 10.44 15.87 1.21
C TYR A 26 9.81 16.20 2.56
N LEU A 27 10.59 16.26 3.65
CA LEU A 27 10.09 16.68 4.96
C LEU A 27 9.58 18.13 4.95
N ALA A 28 10.31 19.04 4.30
CA ALA A 28 9.86 20.42 4.14
C ALA A 28 8.54 20.52 3.37
N LEU A 29 8.32 19.66 2.36
CA LEU A 29 7.04 19.57 1.66
C LEU A 29 5.92 19.08 2.60
N LEU A 30 6.19 18.08 3.45
CA LEU A 30 5.22 17.59 4.42
C LEU A 30 4.84 18.66 5.46
N ASP A 31 5.79 19.49 5.89
CA ASP A 31 5.51 20.61 6.81
C ASP A 31 4.54 21.63 6.21
N THR A 32 4.51 21.79 4.88
CA THR A 32 3.50 22.64 4.21
C THR A 32 2.10 22.03 4.21
N CYS A 33 1.95 20.72 4.43
CA CYS A 33 0.66 20.06 4.53
C CYS A 33 0.05 20.21 5.92
N ASP A 34 0.84 19.94 6.97
CA ASP A 34 0.47 20.14 8.38
C ASP A 34 1.74 20.17 9.28
N GLY A 35 2.31 21.35 9.50
CA GLY A 35 3.50 21.53 10.32
C GLY A 35 3.32 21.25 11.81
N ALA A 36 2.09 20.98 12.29
CA ALA A 36 1.83 20.56 13.66
C ALA A 36 1.74 19.03 13.80
N ALA A 37 1.73 18.28 12.70
CA ALA A 37 1.58 16.84 12.72
C ALA A 37 2.80 16.15 13.36
N ARG A 38 2.58 15.40 14.45
CA ARG A 38 3.63 14.59 15.09
C ARG A 38 4.06 13.38 14.26
N ARG A 39 3.17 12.90 13.40
CA ARG A 39 3.37 11.76 12.50
C ARG A 39 2.65 12.05 11.19
N VAL A 40 3.27 11.66 10.09
CA VAL A 40 2.67 11.74 8.76
C VAL A 40 2.51 10.34 8.20
N VAL A 41 1.37 10.09 7.57
CA VAL A 41 1.09 8.84 6.85
C VAL A 41 1.09 9.14 5.36
N ASP A 42 2.13 8.68 4.65
CA ASP A 42 2.12 8.60 3.20
C ASP A 42 1.47 7.27 2.79
N LYS A 43 0.30 7.35 2.13
CA LYS A 43 -0.43 6.19 1.65
C LYS A 43 -0.61 6.26 0.14
N MET A 44 0.25 5.55 -0.57
CA MET A 44 0.13 5.31 -2.01
C MET A 44 0.33 3.82 -2.30
N PRO A 45 -0.64 3.12 -2.95
CA PRO A 45 -0.49 1.70 -3.28
C PRO A 45 0.81 1.40 -4.05
N GLY A 46 1.27 2.31 -4.91
CA GLY A 46 2.50 2.15 -5.70
C GLY A 46 3.82 2.27 -4.91
N ASN A 47 3.80 2.65 -3.62
CA ASN A 47 5.03 2.82 -2.82
C ASN A 47 5.87 1.55 -2.69
N PHE A 48 5.28 0.36 -2.91
CA PHE A 48 6.01 -0.92 -2.90
C PHE A 48 7.19 -0.94 -3.89
N ARG A 49 7.12 -0.17 -4.99
CA ARG A 49 8.20 -0.07 -5.99
C ARG A 49 9.41 0.71 -5.47
N HIS A 50 9.21 1.52 -4.44
CA HIS A 50 10.18 2.50 -3.94
C HIS A 50 10.64 2.24 -2.51
N LEU A 51 10.30 1.09 -1.91
CA LEU A 51 10.63 0.85 -0.50
C LEU A 51 12.14 0.89 -0.20
N GLY A 52 13.01 0.47 -1.13
CA GLY A 52 14.46 0.63 -0.97
C GLY A 52 14.90 2.10 -0.89
N LEU A 53 14.29 2.98 -1.69
CA LEU A 53 14.54 4.43 -1.61
C LEU A 53 13.97 5.01 -0.31
N ILE A 54 12.73 4.65 0.04
CA ILE A 54 12.07 5.11 1.27
C ILE A 54 12.89 4.74 2.50
N ALA A 55 13.40 3.49 2.56
CA ALA A 55 14.28 3.03 3.63
C ALA A 55 15.59 3.82 3.72
N SER A 56 16.15 4.19 2.56
CA SER A 56 17.39 4.96 2.49
C SER A 56 17.21 6.42 2.91
N LEU A 57 16.07 7.04 2.57
CA LEU A 57 15.74 8.41 2.96
C LEU A 57 15.26 8.50 4.42
N PHE A 58 14.48 7.51 4.86
CA PHE A 58 13.79 7.49 6.15
C PHE A 58 14.04 6.16 6.89
N PRO A 59 15.23 5.98 7.48
CA PRO A 59 15.60 4.72 8.14
C PRO A 59 14.71 4.37 9.34
N ASN A 60 13.99 5.35 9.91
CA ASN A 60 13.04 5.16 11.01
C ASN A 60 11.58 5.06 10.56
N ALA A 61 11.30 5.07 9.25
CA ALA A 61 9.94 4.88 8.75
C ALA A 61 9.42 3.49 9.13
N ARG A 62 8.14 3.43 9.53
CA ARG A 62 7.43 2.17 9.75
C ARG A 62 6.56 1.87 8.53
N ILE A 63 6.67 0.66 8.01
CA ILE A 63 5.99 0.25 6.78
C ILE A 63 4.78 -0.59 7.15
N VAL A 64 3.59 -0.19 6.69
CA VAL A 64 2.38 -1.00 6.82
C VAL A 64 2.03 -1.55 5.44
N HIS A 65 2.13 -2.87 5.31
CA HIS A 65 1.84 -3.58 4.08
C HIS A 65 0.43 -4.16 4.13
N CYS A 66 -0.52 -3.42 3.54
CA CYS A 66 -1.90 -3.89 3.45
C CYS A 66 -2.01 -5.02 2.41
N ARG A 67 -2.45 -6.19 2.84
CA ARG A 67 -2.65 -7.37 2.00
C ARG A 67 -4.14 -7.71 1.90
N ARG A 68 -4.51 -8.41 0.83
CA ARG A 68 -5.86 -8.88 0.56
C ARG A 68 -5.75 -10.12 -0.32
N ASN A 69 -6.75 -10.99 -0.29
CA ASN A 69 -6.87 -12.09 -1.23
C ASN A 69 -6.59 -11.63 -2.67
N PRO A 70 -5.67 -12.28 -3.41
CA PRO A 70 -5.28 -11.86 -4.75
C PRO A 70 -6.44 -11.76 -5.74
N LEU A 71 -7.37 -12.71 -5.70
CA LEU A 71 -8.54 -12.72 -6.59
C LEU A 71 -9.48 -11.57 -6.29
N ASP A 72 -9.77 -11.31 -5.02
CA ASP A 72 -10.59 -10.15 -4.62
C ASP A 72 -9.92 -8.81 -4.95
N ALA A 73 -8.60 -8.71 -4.77
CA ALA A 73 -7.85 -7.51 -5.08
C ALA A 73 -7.84 -7.23 -6.59
N CYS A 74 -7.51 -8.24 -7.40
CA CYS A 74 -7.49 -8.13 -8.85
C CYS A 74 -8.89 -7.87 -9.41
N LEU A 75 -9.92 -8.61 -8.98
CA LEU A 75 -11.30 -8.34 -9.42
C LEU A 75 -11.72 -6.90 -9.08
N SER A 76 -11.33 -6.40 -7.90
CA SER A 76 -11.61 -5.02 -7.50
C SER A 76 -10.88 -3.98 -8.36
N ILE A 77 -9.70 -4.30 -8.89
CA ILE A 77 -8.96 -3.43 -9.82
C ILE A 77 -9.63 -3.47 -11.20
N TYR A 78 -9.97 -4.67 -11.68
CA TYR A 78 -10.60 -4.89 -12.99
C TYR A 78 -11.95 -4.18 -13.12
N PHE A 79 -12.70 -4.06 -12.02
CA PHE A 79 -13.98 -3.34 -12.01
C PHE A 79 -13.85 -1.83 -11.89
N GLN A 80 -12.63 -1.30 -11.74
CA GLN A 80 -12.39 0.13 -11.67
C GLN A 80 -11.86 0.66 -13.00
N ASN A 81 -12.46 1.75 -13.48
CA ASN A 81 -12.03 2.42 -14.69
C ASN A 81 -10.79 3.29 -14.42
N PHE A 82 -9.62 2.66 -14.34
CA PHE A 82 -8.35 3.37 -14.21
C PHE A 82 -7.90 3.98 -15.54
N ASN A 83 -7.01 4.97 -15.47
CA ASN A 83 -6.38 5.58 -16.64
C ASN A 83 -5.21 4.72 -17.15
N ASP A 84 -4.63 5.13 -18.28
CA ASP A 84 -3.53 4.43 -18.95
C ASP A 84 -2.28 4.20 -18.07
N SER A 85 -2.11 4.97 -16.98
CA SER A 85 -1.05 4.71 -15.97
C SER A 85 -1.20 3.35 -15.27
N HIS A 86 -2.34 2.68 -15.44
CA HIS A 86 -2.65 1.36 -14.90
C HIS A 86 -3.10 0.42 -16.03
N ALA A 87 -2.38 0.40 -17.15
CA ALA A 87 -2.72 -0.44 -18.31
C ALA A 87 -2.99 -1.92 -17.96
N TYR A 88 -2.32 -2.44 -16.91
CA TYR A 88 -2.52 -3.79 -16.37
C TYR A 88 -3.93 -4.03 -15.79
N ALA A 89 -4.74 -2.99 -15.55
CA ALA A 89 -6.02 -3.11 -14.85
C ALA A 89 -7.16 -3.63 -15.74
N CYS A 90 -7.01 -3.59 -17.07
CA CYS A 90 -8.08 -3.87 -18.02
C CYS A 90 -7.99 -5.25 -18.69
N ASP A 91 -6.98 -6.05 -18.34
CA ASP A 91 -6.81 -7.42 -18.83
C ASP A 91 -6.50 -8.35 -17.66
N LEU A 92 -7.17 -9.52 -17.61
CA LEU A 92 -7.09 -10.43 -16.47
C LEU A 92 -5.73 -11.14 -16.36
N GLU A 93 -5.06 -11.40 -17.49
CA GLU A 93 -3.75 -12.03 -17.52
C GLU A 93 -2.66 -11.03 -17.09
N ASP A 94 -2.68 -9.82 -17.66
CA ASP A 94 -1.76 -8.74 -17.27
C ASP A 94 -1.90 -8.40 -15.78
N LEU A 95 -3.14 -8.40 -15.27
CA LEU A 95 -3.42 -8.11 -13.88
C LEU A 95 -2.86 -9.20 -12.94
N GLY A 96 -3.04 -10.47 -13.30
CA GLY A 96 -2.46 -11.59 -12.55
C GLY A 96 -0.94 -11.57 -12.57
N PHE A 97 -0.34 -11.32 -13.75
CA PHE A 97 1.10 -11.13 -13.90
C PHE A 97 1.61 -9.99 -13.02
N PHE A 98 0.97 -8.82 -13.09
CA PHE A 98 1.33 -7.65 -12.30
C PHE A 98 1.26 -7.94 -10.80
N TYR A 99 0.20 -8.60 -10.34
CA TYR A 99 0.02 -8.93 -8.93
C TYR A 99 1.10 -9.90 -8.43
N ARG A 100 1.46 -10.90 -9.24
CA ARG A 100 2.55 -11.83 -8.93
C ARG A 100 3.91 -11.13 -8.84
N GLU A 101 4.20 -10.20 -9.74
CA GLU A 101 5.43 -9.39 -9.67
C GLU A 101 5.45 -8.47 -8.45
N TYR A 102 4.31 -7.90 -8.08
CA TYR A 102 4.15 -7.20 -6.81
C TYR A 102 4.46 -8.09 -5.61
N GLN A 103 3.91 -9.31 -5.55
CA GLN A 103 4.18 -10.26 -4.46
C GLN A 103 5.66 -10.66 -4.42
N ARG A 104 6.27 -10.95 -5.58
CA ARG A 104 7.69 -11.27 -5.69
C ARG A 104 8.57 -10.13 -5.15
N LEU A 105 8.22 -8.88 -5.48
CA LEU A 105 8.96 -7.71 -5.02
C LEU A 105 8.76 -7.48 -3.51
N MET A 106 7.54 -7.65 -2.98
CA MET A 106 7.30 -7.57 -1.54
C MET A 106 8.04 -8.66 -0.76
N ALA A 107 8.09 -9.89 -1.27
CA ALA A 107 8.87 -10.97 -0.67
C ALA A 107 10.39 -10.71 -0.71
N HIS A 108 10.88 -9.92 -1.67
CA HIS A 108 12.24 -9.40 -1.62
C HIS A 108 12.40 -8.38 -0.49
N TRP A 109 11.49 -7.41 -0.40
CA TRP A 109 11.53 -6.35 0.61
C TRP A 109 11.43 -6.86 2.05
N GLU A 110 10.55 -7.80 2.33
CA GLU A 110 10.44 -8.45 3.64
C GLU A 110 11.76 -9.09 4.10
N ARG A 111 12.62 -9.51 3.16
CA ARG A 111 13.92 -10.12 3.48
C ARG A 111 15.06 -9.12 3.66
N VAL A 112 15.00 -7.97 3.00
CA VAL A 112 16.17 -7.06 2.90
C VAL A 112 15.96 -5.69 3.52
N LEU A 113 14.72 -5.25 3.76
CA LEU A 113 14.48 -3.94 4.33
C LEU A 113 14.89 -3.91 5.81
N PRO A 114 15.63 -2.87 6.25
CA PRO A 114 15.96 -2.69 7.65
C PRO A 114 14.79 -2.11 8.46
N ASN A 115 13.82 -1.49 7.78
CA ASN A 115 12.67 -0.84 8.41
C ASN A 115 11.69 -1.85 9.02
N PRO A 116 11.06 -1.53 10.15
CA PRO A 116 9.94 -2.32 10.67
C PRO A 116 8.81 -2.40 9.64
N LEU A 117 8.34 -3.62 9.37
CA LEU A 117 7.24 -3.89 8.45
C LEU A 117 6.13 -4.68 9.17
N LEU A 118 4.90 -4.17 9.09
CA LEU A 118 3.70 -4.85 9.55
C LEU A 118 2.91 -5.35 8.35
N ALA A 119 2.72 -6.66 8.26
CA ALA A 119 1.72 -7.24 7.38
C ALA A 119 0.31 -7.00 7.96
N PHE A 120 -0.56 -6.35 7.17
CA PHE A 120 -1.88 -5.93 7.61
C PHE A 120 -2.96 -6.51 6.69
N ASP A 121 -3.53 -7.65 7.09
CA ASP A 121 -4.45 -8.41 6.26
C ASP A 121 -5.87 -7.82 6.31
N TYR A 122 -6.43 -7.55 5.13
CA TYR A 122 -7.77 -6.99 4.97
C TYR A 122 -8.83 -7.90 5.62
N GLU A 123 -8.79 -9.19 5.34
CA GLU A 123 -9.77 -10.16 5.82
C GLU A 123 -9.77 -10.23 7.36
N ALA A 124 -8.57 -10.25 7.97
CA ALA A 124 -8.43 -10.21 9.43
C ALA A 124 -8.90 -8.88 10.02
N THR A 125 -8.62 -7.76 9.34
CA THR A 125 -9.05 -6.42 9.78
C THR A 125 -10.57 -6.27 9.77
N VAL A 126 -11.23 -6.82 8.74
CA VAL A 126 -12.70 -6.76 8.64
C VAL A 126 -13.34 -7.72 9.65
N ALA A 127 -12.74 -8.89 9.90
CA ALA A 127 -13.24 -9.86 10.88
C ALA A 127 -13.03 -9.42 12.34
N GLY A 128 -11.97 -8.66 12.62
CA GLY A 128 -11.54 -8.28 13.97
C GLY A 128 -11.01 -6.85 14.02
N THR A 129 -11.84 -5.87 13.67
CA THR A 129 -11.43 -4.47 13.49
C THR A 129 -10.71 -3.87 14.69
N GLU A 130 -11.26 -4.02 15.90
CA GLU A 130 -10.64 -3.39 17.07
C GLU A 130 -9.26 -3.98 17.35
N ALA A 131 -9.12 -5.30 17.27
CA ALA A 131 -7.83 -5.96 17.46
C ALA A 131 -6.81 -5.51 16.40
N ALA A 132 -7.22 -5.47 15.13
CA ALA A 132 -6.37 -5.01 14.04
C ALA A 132 -5.98 -3.53 14.19
N ALA A 133 -6.93 -2.66 14.54
CA ALA A 133 -6.67 -1.24 14.75
C ALA A 133 -5.71 -1.03 15.93
N ARG A 134 -5.89 -1.74 17.04
CA ARG A 134 -4.97 -1.68 18.19
C ARG A 134 -3.56 -2.10 17.81
N ALA A 135 -3.41 -3.23 17.10
CA ALA A 135 -2.11 -3.70 16.63
C ALA A 135 -1.43 -2.69 15.69
N LEU A 136 -2.20 -2.03 14.81
CA LEU A 136 -1.69 -0.97 13.94
C LEU A 136 -1.21 0.26 14.72
N ILE A 137 -1.99 0.70 15.72
CA ILE A 137 -1.65 1.87 16.56
C ILE A 137 -0.41 1.58 17.41
N GLU A 138 -0.31 0.40 18.01
CA GLU A 138 0.88 -0.07 18.72
C GLU A 138 2.08 -0.14 17.77
N PHE A 139 1.90 -0.73 16.59
CA PHE A 139 2.93 -0.74 15.55
C PHE A 139 3.27 0.65 15.02
N ALA A 140 2.43 1.67 15.18
CA ALA A 140 2.80 3.05 14.86
C ALA A 140 3.56 3.75 16.02
N GLY A 141 3.62 3.13 17.20
CA GLY A 141 4.14 3.72 18.43
C GLY A 141 3.29 4.88 18.92
N LEU A 142 1.96 4.75 18.77
CA LEU A 142 0.97 5.74 19.17
C LEU A 142 0.13 5.21 20.35
N GLU A 143 -0.49 6.12 21.08
CA GLU A 143 -1.44 5.77 22.14
C GLU A 143 -2.81 5.43 21.55
N TRP A 144 -3.52 4.48 22.17
CA TRP A 144 -4.84 4.07 21.70
C TRP A 144 -5.89 5.13 22.00
N GLU A 145 -6.64 5.52 20.97
CA GLU A 145 -7.81 6.38 21.09
C GLU A 145 -9.07 5.65 20.59
N PRO A 146 -10.19 5.69 21.33
CA PRO A 146 -11.45 5.07 20.89
C PRO A 146 -11.96 5.61 19.54
N ASP A 147 -11.58 6.83 19.16
CA ASP A 147 -11.90 7.43 17.86
C ASP A 147 -11.33 6.65 16.67
N CYS A 148 -10.32 5.79 16.87
CA CYS A 148 -9.82 4.89 15.82
C CYS A 148 -10.91 3.96 15.27
N LEU A 149 -11.96 3.66 16.05
CA LEU A 149 -13.11 2.84 15.62
C LEU A 149 -14.25 3.67 14.98
N ARG A 150 -14.15 5.00 15.06
CA ARG A 150 -15.13 5.96 14.52
C ARG A 150 -14.61 6.64 13.26
N PHE A 151 -13.82 5.92 12.44
CA PHE A 151 -13.16 6.48 11.27
C PHE A 151 -14.13 7.07 10.23
N GLN A 152 -15.36 6.54 10.14
CA GLN A 152 -16.44 7.04 9.28
C GLN A 152 -16.94 8.44 9.66
N GLU A 153 -16.72 8.87 10.91
CA GLU A 153 -17.14 10.18 11.42
C GLU A 153 -16.13 11.29 11.07
N THR A 154 -14.96 10.92 10.51
CA THR A 154 -13.93 11.89 10.14
C THR A 154 -14.42 12.86 9.06
N ARG A 155 -14.18 14.15 9.27
CA ARG A 155 -14.48 15.20 8.27
C ARG A 155 -13.38 15.39 7.23
N ARG A 156 -12.25 14.70 7.39
CA ARG A 156 -11.11 14.72 6.47
C ARG A 156 -11.55 14.38 5.04
N ALA A 157 -11.03 15.12 4.07
CA ALA A 157 -11.18 14.76 2.67
C ALA A 157 -10.44 13.43 2.38
N VAL A 158 -11.19 12.40 1.99
CA VAL A 158 -10.62 11.18 1.41
C VAL A 158 -10.47 11.43 -0.08
N ARG A 159 -9.27 11.25 -0.63
CA ARG A 159 -8.96 11.43 -2.07
C ARG A 159 -8.46 10.10 -2.65
N THR A 160 -9.38 9.19 -2.95
CA THR A 160 -9.06 7.85 -3.47
C THR A 160 -10.15 7.36 -4.46
N ALA A 161 -9.87 6.32 -5.24
CA ALA A 161 -10.89 5.67 -6.06
C ALA A 161 -11.99 4.96 -5.22
N SER A 162 -11.73 4.76 -3.92
CA SER A 162 -12.59 4.05 -2.97
C SER A 162 -13.25 4.99 -1.95
N ILE A 163 -13.44 6.29 -2.27
CA ILE A 163 -13.98 7.29 -1.32
C ILE A 163 -15.30 6.85 -0.69
N TRP A 164 -16.24 6.36 -1.50
CA TRP A 164 -17.55 5.94 -1.02
C TRP A 164 -17.44 4.78 -0.04
N GLN A 165 -16.56 3.81 -0.31
CA GLN A 165 -16.32 2.64 0.55
C GLN A 165 -15.64 3.04 1.85
N ALA A 166 -14.65 3.94 1.79
CA ALA A 166 -13.89 4.40 2.95
C ALA A 166 -14.73 5.22 3.96
N ARG A 167 -15.92 5.66 3.56
CA ARG A 167 -16.88 6.40 4.41
C ARG A 167 -17.96 5.51 5.02
N GLN A 168 -18.02 4.24 4.64
CA GLN A 168 -18.98 3.30 5.24
C GLN A 168 -18.42 2.69 6.52
N ALA A 169 -19.31 2.16 7.36
CA ALA A 169 -18.92 1.21 8.39
C ALA A 169 -18.23 -0.01 7.74
N ILE A 170 -17.43 -0.73 8.52
CA ILE A 170 -16.76 -1.94 8.03
C ILE A 170 -17.79 -2.97 7.62
N TYR A 171 -17.61 -3.54 6.44
CA TYR A 171 -18.48 -4.54 5.85
C TYR A 171 -17.67 -5.69 5.28
N THR A 172 -18.24 -6.90 5.32
CA THR A 172 -17.60 -8.14 4.85
C THR A 172 -17.95 -8.49 3.41
N SER A 173 -18.85 -7.77 2.74
CA SER A 173 -19.33 -8.08 1.39
C SER A 173 -18.26 -8.01 0.29
N SER A 174 -17.07 -7.52 0.59
CA SER A 174 -15.91 -7.51 -0.31
C SER A 174 -14.93 -8.66 -0.05
N VAL A 175 -15.15 -9.47 0.99
CA VAL A 175 -14.39 -10.69 1.25
C VAL A 175 -15.03 -11.83 0.47
N GLU A 176 -14.22 -12.58 -0.28
CA GLU A 176 -14.64 -13.67 -1.17
C GLU A 176 -15.62 -13.25 -2.26
N ARG A 177 -15.66 -11.97 -2.63
CA ARG A 177 -16.52 -11.45 -3.71
C ARG A 177 -16.16 -12.10 -5.04
N TRP A 178 -14.90 -12.48 -5.24
CA TRP A 178 -14.43 -13.18 -6.44
C TRP A 178 -15.19 -14.46 -6.76
N ARG A 179 -15.74 -15.16 -5.75
CA ARG A 179 -16.52 -16.40 -5.94
C ARG A 179 -17.74 -16.19 -6.83
N HIS A 180 -18.36 -15.01 -6.78
CA HIS A 180 -19.51 -14.70 -7.65
C HIS A 180 -19.13 -14.58 -9.13
N TYR A 181 -17.84 -14.44 -9.44
CA TYR A 181 -17.30 -14.27 -10.78
C TYR A 181 -16.32 -15.37 -11.16
N GLU A 182 -16.16 -16.40 -10.32
CA GLU A 182 -15.16 -17.46 -10.47
C GLU A 182 -15.12 -18.07 -11.87
N ALA A 183 -16.29 -18.31 -12.47
CA ALA A 183 -16.42 -18.83 -13.83
C ALA A 183 -15.79 -17.95 -14.93
N HIS A 184 -15.51 -16.68 -14.63
CA HIS A 184 -14.93 -15.70 -15.56
C HIS A 184 -13.46 -15.37 -15.24
N LEU A 185 -12.90 -15.90 -14.15
CA LEU A 185 -11.56 -15.55 -13.67
C LEU A 185 -10.47 -16.53 -14.11
N GLY A 186 -10.77 -17.44 -15.05
CA GLY A 186 -9.80 -18.43 -15.55
C GLY A 186 -8.43 -17.85 -15.90
N PRO A 187 -8.33 -16.83 -16.77
CA PRO A 187 -7.03 -16.22 -17.12
C PRO A 187 -6.31 -15.61 -15.93
N LEU A 188 -7.05 -14.97 -15.01
CA LEU A 188 -6.48 -14.38 -13.80
C LEU A 188 -5.92 -15.46 -12.86
N ILE A 189 -6.69 -16.54 -12.63
CA ILE A 189 -6.29 -17.67 -11.78
C ILE A 189 -5.01 -18.30 -12.31
N GLU A 190 -4.95 -18.55 -13.63
CA GLU A 190 -3.76 -19.10 -14.27
C GLU A 190 -2.56 -18.17 -14.12
N ALA A 191 -2.73 -16.87 -14.39
CA ALA A 191 -1.69 -15.86 -14.25
C ALA A 191 -1.21 -15.68 -12.80
N LEU A 192 -2.05 -15.90 -11.80
CA LEU A 192 -1.65 -15.89 -10.39
C LEU A 192 -0.88 -17.15 -9.96
N GLY A 193 -0.87 -18.20 -10.78
CA GLY A 193 -0.22 -19.48 -10.47
C GLY A 193 -1.15 -20.54 -9.88
N GLY A 194 -2.47 -20.35 -10.01
CA GLY A 194 -3.50 -21.26 -9.49
C GLY A 194 -4.27 -20.70 -8.29
N VAL A 195 -5.26 -21.48 -7.83
CA VAL A 195 -5.96 -21.25 -6.56
C VAL A 195 -5.51 -22.36 -5.62
N ASP A 196 -4.71 -22.04 -4.62
CA ASP A 196 -4.53 -22.91 -3.45
C ASP A 196 -5.67 -22.65 -2.44
#